data_AF-A0A9P6VB68-F1
#
_entry.id   AF-A0A9P6VB68-F1
#
_cell.length_a   1.000
_cell.length_b   1.000
_cell.length_c   1.000
_cell.angle_alpha   90.00
_cell.angle_beta   90.00
_cell.angle_gamma   90.00
#
_symmetry.space_group_name_H-M   'P 1'
#
loop_
_entity.id
_entity.type
_entity.pdbx_description
1 polymer ?
#
loop_
_entity_poly.entity_id
_entity_poly.type
_entity_poly.pdbx_seq_one_letter_code
_entity_poly.pdbx_strand_id
1 'polypeptide(L)'
;MSESRGELIAWVNELLQLNYTKVEQLGTGAAYAQIMDSIYGDLPMSRVKFATKHEYEYLGNYKVLQTCFTQRKLDKGIPTERLMKCKMQDNLEFLQWIKKFWDRNFPGDHYDAVARRGSSNEPLAAANRSTSSPARRAMNNNGANRSMSGRGSADHLSAAANRSLRGPSPDHSVVLALQKELQEERTTVAALEKERDFYFGKLRDIEVLIQQESERNPDTAEIPLLKEIQAVLYSTEEGFEIPLEEHAAEAEEYPDETF
;
A
#
# COMPACT_ATOMS: atom_id res chain seq x y z
N MET A 1 -21.82 -16.15 -14.39
CA MET A 1 -21.84 -15.55 -13.04
C MET A 1 -20.88 -14.38 -13.05
N SER A 2 -21.19 -13.27 -12.37
CA SER A 2 -20.20 -12.23 -12.09
C SER A 2 -19.25 -12.75 -11.02
N GLU A 3 -17.94 -12.69 -11.23
CA GLU A 3 -16.98 -13.03 -10.19
C GLU A 3 -17.13 -12.09 -8.99
N SER A 4 -16.95 -12.63 -7.79
CA SER A 4 -16.97 -11.84 -6.56
C SER A 4 -15.72 -10.96 -6.45
N ARG A 5 -15.79 -9.91 -5.62
CA ARG A 5 -14.65 -9.00 -5.35
C ARG A 5 -13.39 -9.77 -4.93
N GLY A 6 -13.55 -10.76 -4.03
CA GLY A 6 -12.44 -11.56 -3.53
C GLY A 6 -11.79 -12.42 -4.61
N GLU A 7 -12.61 -13.04 -5.47
CA GLU A 7 -12.13 -13.85 -6.60
C GLU A 7 -11.35 -13.02 -7.61
N LEU A 8 -11.81 -11.80 -7.92
CA LEU A 8 -11.11 -10.90 -8.84
C LEU A 8 -9.74 -10.49 -8.30
N ILE A 9 -9.65 -10.15 -7.01
CA ILE A 9 -8.36 -9.82 -6.38
C ILE A 9 -7.43 -11.04 -6.39
N ALA A 10 -7.94 -12.22 -6.03
CA ALA A 10 -7.18 -13.46 -6.03
C ALA A 10 -6.63 -13.77 -7.44
N TRP A 11 -7.46 -13.62 -8.48
CA TRP A 11 -7.04 -13.80 -9.86
C TRP A 11 -5.93 -12.81 -10.26
N VAL A 12 -6.06 -11.53 -9.93
CA VAL A 12 -5.02 -10.54 -10.23
C VAL A 12 -3.70 -10.89 -9.52
N ASN A 13 -3.78 -11.30 -8.25
CA ASN A 13 -2.61 -11.68 -7.47
C ASN A 13 -1.93 -12.94 -8.03
N GLU A 14 -2.70 -13.93 -8.48
CA GLU A 14 -2.17 -15.15 -9.10
C GLU A 14 -1.52 -14.85 -10.45
N LEU A 15 -2.23 -14.14 -11.35
CA LEU A 15 -1.76 -13.81 -12.69
C LEU A 15 -0.50 -12.95 -12.65
N LEU A 16 -0.48 -11.93 -11.79
CA LEU A 16 0.58 -10.93 -11.76
C LEU A 16 1.62 -11.15 -10.66
N GLN A 17 1.44 -12.16 -9.80
CA GLN A 17 2.27 -12.37 -8.60
C GLN A 17 2.34 -11.11 -7.73
N LEU A 18 1.16 -10.54 -7.43
CA LEU A 18 0.97 -9.38 -6.57
C LEU A 18 0.36 -9.81 -5.23
N ASN A 19 0.29 -8.88 -4.28
CA ASN A 19 -0.32 -9.07 -2.96
C ASN A 19 -1.32 -7.94 -2.66
N TYR A 20 -2.28 -7.73 -3.56
CA TYR A 20 -3.38 -6.80 -3.32
C TYR A 20 -4.40 -7.40 -2.37
N THR A 21 -4.92 -6.54 -1.49
CA THR A 21 -5.97 -6.85 -0.51
C THR A 21 -7.24 -6.04 -0.78
N LYS A 22 -7.13 -4.97 -1.57
CA LYS A 22 -8.19 -4.01 -1.88
C LYS A 22 -8.23 -3.71 -3.38
N VAL A 23 -9.42 -3.51 -3.94
CA VAL A 23 -9.61 -3.20 -5.38
C VAL A 23 -9.03 -1.83 -5.73
N GLU A 24 -9.06 -0.92 -4.77
CA GLU A 24 -8.56 0.45 -4.83
C GLU A 24 -7.07 0.51 -5.22
N GLN A 25 -6.29 -0.53 -4.89
CA GLN A 25 -4.87 -0.62 -5.25
C GLN A 25 -4.64 -0.72 -6.77
N LEU A 26 -5.63 -1.20 -7.53
CA LEU A 26 -5.58 -1.20 -8.99
C LEU A 26 -5.74 0.21 -9.59
N GLY A 27 -6.22 1.18 -8.81
CA GLY A 27 -6.43 2.57 -9.25
C GLY A 27 -5.15 3.27 -9.72
N THR A 28 -3.97 2.76 -9.34
CA THR A 28 -2.67 3.19 -9.84
C THR A 28 -2.46 2.97 -11.34
N GLY A 29 -3.26 2.10 -11.97
CA GLY A 29 -3.20 1.75 -13.39
C GLY A 29 -2.09 0.77 -13.78
N ALA A 30 -1.14 0.47 -12.89
CA ALA A 30 0.00 -0.41 -13.19
C ALA A 30 -0.45 -1.86 -13.44
N ALA A 31 -1.32 -2.39 -12.58
CA ALA A 31 -1.85 -3.74 -12.74
C ALA A 31 -2.70 -3.88 -14.01
N TYR A 32 -3.52 -2.88 -14.35
CA TYR A 32 -4.28 -2.90 -15.61
C TYR A 32 -3.38 -2.92 -16.85
N ALA A 33 -2.30 -2.12 -16.85
CA ALA A 33 -1.31 -2.18 -17.93
C ALA A 33 -0.69 -3.58 -18.03
N GLN A 34 -0.36 -4.22 -16.91
CA GLN A 34 0.23 -5.56 -16.93
C GLN A 34 -0.75 -6.67 -17.31
N ILE A 35 -2.03 -6.56 -16.96
CA ILE A 35 -3.08 -7.49 -17.44
C ILE A 35 -3.13 -7.43 -18.97
N MET A 36 -3.11 -6.23 -19.56
CA MET A 36 -3.09 -6.08 -21.02
C MET A 36 -1.79 -6.61 -21.63
N ASP A 37 -0.66 -6.44 -20.94
CA ASP A 37 0.62 -7.02 -21.35
C ASP A 37 0.60 -8.54 -21.36
N SER A 38 -0.16 -9.19 -20.47
CA SER A 38 -0.31 -10.65 -20.49
C SER A 38 -1.05 -11.18 -21.72
N ILE A 39 -1.84 -10.35 -22.38
CA ILE A 39 -2.57 -10.71 -23.60
C ILE A 39 -1.70 -10.45 -24.84
N TYR A 40 -1.05 -9.29 -24.91
CA TYR A 40 -0.38 -8.83 -26.13
C TYR A 40 1.15 -8.92 -26.11
N GLY A 41 1.77 -8.88 -24.93
CA GLY A 41 3.22 -9.00 -24.73
C GLY A 41 4.07 -7.82 -25.23
N ASP A 42 3.48 -6.78 -25.82
CA ASP A 42 4.20 -5.67 -26.46
C ASP A 42 4.03 -4.32 -25.75
N LEU A 43 3.47 -4.30 -24.54
CA LEU A 43 3.36 -3.07 -23.78
C LEU A 43 4.75 -2.65 -23.25
N PRO A 44 5.08 -1.35 -23.25
CA PRO A 44 6.35 -0.85 -22.73
C PRO A 44 6.36 -0.87 -21.19
N MET A 45 6.50 -2.06 -20.61
CA MET A 45 6.44 -2.27 -19.16
C MET A 45 7.52 -1.50 -18.37
N SER A 46 8.64 -1.14 -19.01
CA SER A 46 9.66 -0.27 -18.43
C SER A 46 9.17 1.15 -18.12
N ARG A 47 8.08 1.60 -18.74
CA ARG A 47 7.45 2.91 -18.50
C ARG A 47 6.34 2.86 -17.46
N VAL A 48 5.82 1.67 -17.17
CA VAL A 48 4.83 1.45 -16.11
C VAL A 48 5.57 1.55 -14.78
N LYS A 49 5.00 2.18 -13.76
CA LYS A 49 5.57 2.28 -12.42
C LYS A 49 4.63 1.60 -11.43
N PHE A 50 5.11 0.55 -10.76
CA PHE A 50 4.32 -0.18 -9.75
C PHE A 50 4.41 0.46 -8.36
N ALA A 51 5.57 1.05 -8.04
CA ALA A 51 5.80 1.74 -6.77
C ALA A 51 5.47 3.23 -6.88
N THR A 52 4.21 3.56 -7.20
CA THR A 52 3.70 4.94 -7.26
C THR A 52 2.97 5.30 -5.98
N LYS A 53 3.30 6.44 -5.36
CA LYS A 53 2.67 6.93 -4.13
C LYS A 53 1.70 8.08 -4.38
N HIS A 54 1.88 8.84 -5.47
CA HIS A 54 1.09 10.04 -5.73
C HIS A 54 0.25 9.94 -7.00
N GLU A 55 -0.93 10.56 -6.98
CA GLU A 55 -1.92 10.49 -8.08
C GLU A 55 -1.35 10.96 -9.43
N TYR A 56 -0.51 12.01 -9.44
CA TYR A 56 0.09 12.51 -10.67
C TYR A 56 1.01 11.48 -11.36
N GLU A 57 1.53 10.49 -10.62
CA GLU A 57 2.36 9.42 -11.17
C GLU A 57 1.51 8.38 -11.91
N TYR A 58 0.26 8.17 -11.48
CA TYR A 58 -0.65 7.18 -12.08
C TYR A 58 -0.96 7.52 -13.54
N LEU A 59 -0.94 8.81 -13.90
CA LEU A 59 -1.17 9.28 -15.26
C LEU A 59 -0.18 8.65 -16.27
N GLY A 60 1.06 8.39 -15.84
CA GLY A 60 2.06 7.68 -16.66
C GLY A 60 1.60 6.28 -17.03
N ASN A 61 1.06 5.54 -16.06
CA ASN A 61 0.54 4.18 -16.26
C ASN A 61 -0.70 4.18 -17.17
N TYR A 62 -1.64 5.09 -16.94
CA TYR A 62 -2.84 5.19 -17.78
C TYR A 62 -2.52 5.60 -19.23
N LYS A 63 -1.49 6.42 -19.48
CA LYS A 63 -1.05 6.71 -20.85
C LYS A 63 -0.55 5.46 -21.59
N VAL A 64 0.16 4.57 -20.90
CA VAL A 64 0.59 3.28 -21.47
C VAL A 64 -0.64 2.43 -21.82
N LEU A 65 -1.60 2.34 -20.90
CA LEU A 65 -2.85 1.60 -21.11
C LEU A 65 -3.69 2.17 -22.27
N GLN A 66 -3.87 3.49 -22.34
CA GLN A 66 -4.59 4.17 -23.42
C GLN A 66 -3.94 3.96 -24.79
N THR A 67 -2.61 3.99 -24.84
CA THR A 67 -1.86 3.71 -26.07
C THR A 67 -2.15 2.28 -26.56
N CYS A 68 -2.16 1.29 -25.66
CA CYS A 68 -2.53 -0.08 -25.99
C CYS A 68 -3.97 -0.18 -26.55
N PHE A 69 -4.95 0.43 -25.88
CA PHE A 69 -6.35 0.43 -26.33
C PHE A 69 -6.51 1.07 -27.71
N THR A 70 -5.78 2.15 -27.98
CA THR A 70 -5.82 2.86 -29.26
C THR A 70 -5.20 2.02 -30.38
N GLN A 71 -4.03 1.42 -30.14
CA GLN A 71 -3.34 0.55 -31.10
C GLN A 71 -4.15 -0.71 -31.44
N ARG A 72 -4.86 -1.26 -30.45
CA ARG A 72 -5.71 -2.45 -30.59
C ARG A 72 -7.15 -2.14 -30.96
N LYS A 73 -7.51 -0.85 -31.13
CA LYS A 73 -8.85 -0.37 -31.48
C LYS A 73 -9.96 -0.94 -30.58
N LEU A 74 -9.73 -0.88 -29.26
CA LEU A 74 -10.72 -1.30 -28.27
C LEU A 74 -11.77 -0.20 -28.07
N ASP A 75 -13.04 -0.52 -28.31
CA ASP A 75 -14.15 0.44 -28.20
C ASP A 75 -14.47 0.87 -26.75
N LYS A 76 -13.93 0.16 -25.75
CA LYS A 76 -14.13 0.50 -24.33
C LYS A 76 -13.33 1.75 -23.97
N GLY A 77 -14.03 2.82 -23.63
CA GLY A 77 -13.43 4.00 -23.00
C GLY A 77 -12.88 3.69 -21.61
N ILE A 78 -11.69 4.21 -21.31
CA ILE A 78 -11.05 4.11 -19.99
C ILE A 78 -11.43 5.37 -19.19
N PRO A 79 -12.20 5.27 -18.09
CA PRO A 79 -12.56 6.42 -17.26
C PRO A 79 -11.40 6.82 -16.33
N THR A 80 -10.28 7.26 -16.92
CA THR A 80 -9.00 7.50 -16.24
C THR A 80 -9.14 8.39 -15.00
N GLU A 81 -9.86 9.51 -15.10
CA GLU A 81 -10.03 10.46 -13.97
C GLU A 81 -10.74 9.81 -12.76
N ARG A 82 -11.71 8.93 -13.01
CA ARG A 82 -12.43 8.23 -11.94
C ARG A 82 -11.58 7.12 -11.32
N LEU A 83 -10.87 6.37 -12.15
CA LEU A 83 -10.03 5.25 -11.70
C LEU A 83 -8.82 5.72 -10.88
N MET A 84 -8.20 6.84 -11.28
CA MET A 84 -7.05 7.44 -10.60
C MET A 84 -7.38 7.94 -9.19
N LYS A 85 -8.65 8.18 -8.87
CA LYS A 85 -9.10 8.49 -7.50
C LYS A 85 -9.14 7.27 -6.58
N CYS A 86 -8.76 6.10 -7.08
CA CYS A 86 -8.73 4.84 -6.32
C CYS A 86 -10.04 4.51 -5.62
N LYS A 87 -11.19 4.95 -6.17
CA LYS A 87 -12.50 4.62 -5.63
C LYS A 87 -12.85 3.16 -5.91
N MET A 88 -13.41 2.47 -4.91
CA MET A 88 -13.72 1.04 -4.98
C MET A 88 -14.66 0.70 -6.14
N GLN A 89 -15.79 1.40 -6.26
CA GLN A 89 -16.83 1.09 -7.25
C GLN A 89 -16.33 1.25 -8.69
N ASP A 90 -15.65 2.36 -8.98
CA ASP A 90 -15.09 2.65 -10.31
C ASP A 90 -14.06 1.59 -10.73
N ASN A 91 -13.16 1.23 -9.80
CA ASN A 91 -12.14 0.23 -10.06
C ASN A 91 -12.73 -1.18 -10.16
N LEU A 92 -13.76 -1.51 -9.37
CA LEU A 92 -14.42 -2.80 -9.45
C LEU A 92 -15.14 -3.00 -10.79
N GLU A 93 -15.85 -1.98 -11.27
CA GLU A 93 -16.53 -2.03 -12.57
C GLU A 93 -15.51 -2.26 -13.71
N PHE A 94 -14.39 -1.53 -13.69
CA PHE A 94 -13.35 -1.69 -14.71
C PHE A 94 -12.63 -3.03 -14.59
N LEU A 95 -12.38 -3.53 -13.37
CA LEU A 95 -11.78 -4.84 -13.11
C LEU A 95 -12.67 -5.99 -13.61
N GLN A 96 -13.99 -5.92 -13.39
CA GLN A 96 -14.92 -6.90 -13.93
C GLN A 96 -14.92 -6.92 -15.46
N TRP A 97 -14.85 -5.75 -16.09
CA TRP A 97 -14.76 -5.65 -17.53
C TRP A 97 -13.44 -6.23 -18.06
N ILE A 98 -12.30 -5.88 -17.45
CA ILE A 98 -10.98 -6.32 -17.91
C ILE A 98 -10.80 -7.83 -17.71
N LYS A 99 -11.38 -8.41 -16.66
CA LYS A 99 -11.40 -9.87 -16.45
C LYS A 99 -12.14 -10.58 -17.58
N LYS A 100 -13.36 -10.16 -17.89
CA LYS A 100 -14.13 -10.70 -19.02
C LYS A 100 -13.43 -10.52 -20.35
N PHE A 101 -12.71 -9.40 -20.52
CA PHE A 101 -11.89 -9.16 -21.71
C PHE A 101 -10.72 -10.15 -21.75
N TRP A 102 -10.01 -10.34 -20.64
CA TRP A 102 -8.89 -11.26 -20.53
C TRP A 102 -9.30 -12.70 -20.82
N ASP A 103 -10.39 -13.20 -20.23
CA ASP A 103 -10.88 -14.57 -20.45
C ASP A 103 -11.15 -14.89 -21.93
N ARG A 104 -11.50 -13.87 -22.71
CA ARG A 104 -11.83 -14.02 -24.14
C ARG A 104 -10.63 -13.90 -25.06
N ASN A 105 -9.58 -13.22 -24.61
CA ASN A 105 -8.46 -12.81 -25.48
C ASN A 105 -7.12 -13.39 -25.05
N PHE A 106 -7.01 -13.99 -23.86
CA PHE A 106 -5.77 -14.59 -23.39
C PHE A 106 -5.40 -15.78 -24.28
N PRO A 107 -4.21 -15.80 -24.89
CA PRO A 107 -3.82 -16.84 -25.85
C PRO A 107 -3.53 -18.20 -25.21
N GLY A 108 -3.42 -18.26 -23.87
CA GLY A 108 -3.08 -19.48 -23.13
C GLY A 108 -1.58 -19.71 -22.91
N ASP A 109 -0.74 -18.78 -23.39
CA ASP A 109 0.71 -18.87 -23.24
C ASP A 109 1.17 -18.60 -21.80
N HIS A 110 2.35 -19.13 -21.46
CA HIS A 110 2.96 -18.85 -20.16
C HIS A 110 3.39 -17.38 -20.08
N TYR A 111 2.84 -16.64 -19.10
CA TYR A 111 3.18 -15.25 -18.83
C TYR A 111 3.96 -15.11 -17.51
N ASP A 112 5.24 -14.73 -17.59
CA ASP A 112 6.06 -14.42 -16.41
C ASP A 112 5.94 -12.94 -16.04
N ALA A 113 5.00 -12.63 -15.14
CA ALA A 113 4.74 -11.27 -14.69
C ALA A 113 5.94 -10.61 -13.99
N VAL A 114 6.77 -11.36 -13.27
CA VAL A 114 7.90 -10.79 -12.51
C VAL A 114 9.02 -10.41 -13.48
N ALA A 115 9.35 -11.27 -14.43
CA ALA A 115 10.33 -10.96 -15.46
C ALA A 115 9.91 -9.73 -16.29
N ARG A 116 8.62 -9.59 -16.59
CA ARG A 116 8.07 -8.46 -17.35
C ARG A 116 8.15 -7.12 -16.61
N ARG A 117 8.03 -7.10 -15.28
CA ARG A 117 8.22 -5.88 -14.48
C ARG A 117 9.68 -5.43 -14.44
N GLY A 118 10.60 -6.39 -14.47
CA GLY A 118 12.03 -6.13 -14.27
C GLY A 118 12.36 -5.79 -12.82
N SER A 119 13.63 -5.99 -12.43
CA SER A 119 14.11 -5.86 -11.05
C SER A 119 13.87 -4.49 -10.39
N SER A 120 13.69 -3.43 -11.17
CA SER A 120 13.55 -2.05 -10.66
C SER A 120 12.11 -1.64 -10.35
N ASN A 121 11.14 -2.52 -10.61
CA ASN A 121 9.73 -2.19 -10.65
C ASN A 121 8.88 -3.14 -9.79
N GLU A 122 9.51 -3.72 -8.76
CA GLU A 122 8.79 -4.56 -7.82
C GLU A 122 7.69 -3.77 -7.09
N PRO A 123 6.49 -4.34 -6.95
CA PRO A 123 5.45 -3.76 -6.11
C PRO A 123 5.88 -3.83 -4.65
N LEU A 124 5.65 -2.74 -3.90
CA LEU A 124 5.96 -2.61 -2.47
C LEU A 124 5.38 -3.74 -1.59
N ALA A 125 4.41 -4.52 -2.08
CA ALA A 125 3.79 -5.63 -1.36
C ALA A 125 4.49 -6.99 -1.55
N ALA A 126 5.54 -7.11 -2.38
CA ALA A 126 6.18 -8.39 -2.71
C ALA A 126 7.35 -8.80 -1.80
N ALA A 127 7.74 -7.96 -0.83
CA ALA A 127 8.97 -8.10 -0.05
C ALA A 127 9.05 -9.28 0.95
N ASN A 128 8.21 -10.32 0.83
CA ASN A 128 8.20 -11.45 1.76
C ASN A 128 8.23 -12.84 1.09
N ARG A 129 9.01 -12.99 0.01
CA ARG A 129 9.36 -14.32 -0.53
C ARG A 129 10.87 -14.53 -0.49
N SER A 130 11.33 -15.12 0.60
CA SER A 130 12.61 -15.80 0.73
C SER A 130 12.58 -17.09 -0.09
N THR A 131 13.13 -17.06 -1.31
CA THR A 131 13.42 -18.28 -2.07
C THR A 131 14.79 -18.19 -2.75
N SER A 132 15.74 -18.91 -2.13
CA SER A 132 16.91 -19.59 -2.71
C SER A 132 17.31 -19.26 -4.15
N SER A 133 18.43 -18.55 -4.28
CA SER A 133 19.22 -18.44 -5.52
C SER A 133 19.64 -19.82 -6.06
N PRO A 134 19.51 -20.08 -7.38
CA PRO A 134 20.24 -21.16 -8.02
C PRO A 134 21.67 -20.69 -8.31
N ALA A 135 22.64 -21.33 -7.66
CA ALA A 135 24.06 -21.15 -7.93
C ALA A 135 24.39 -21.51 -9.38
N ARG A 136 24.87 -20.53 -10.16
CA ARG A 136 25.47 -20.79 -11.46
C ARG A 136 26.90 -21.31 -11.27
N ARG A 137 27.08 -22.61 -11.53
CA ARG A 137 28.36 -23.26 -11.77
C ARG A 137 29.10 -22.55 -12.92
N ALA A 138 30.33 -22.11 -12.69
CA ALA A 138 31.28 -21.80 -13.75
C ALA A 138 32.49 -22.73 -13.59
N MET A 139 32.76 -23.47 -14.67
CA MET A 139 33.77 -24.51 -14.80
C MET A 139 35.20 -23.97 -14.74
N ASN A 140 36.06 -24.80 -14.16
CA ASN A 140 37.52 -24.76 -14.27
C ASN A 140 37.98 -24.50 -15.70
N ASN A 141 38.99 -23.64 -15.85
CA ASN A 141 39.92 -23.77 -16.96
C ASN A 141 41.37 -23.80 -16.45
N ASN A 142 42.10 -24.75 -17.00
CA ASN A 142 43.42 -25.22 -16.60
C ASN A 142 44.50 -24.40 -17.31
N GLY A 143 45.56 -24.00 -16.61
CA GLY A 143 46.70 -23.30 -17.22
C GLY A 143 47.92 -23.31 -16.30
N ALA A 144 48.79 -24.30 -16.50
CA ALA A 144 50.04 -24.49 -15.78
C ALA A 144 51.20 -23.68 -16.39
N ASN A 145 52.07 -23.07 -15.57
CA ASN A 145 53.52 -23.18 -15.71
C ASN A 145 54.34 -22.59 -14.52
N ARG A 146 55.20 -23.45 -13.94
CA ARG A 146 56.63 -23.28 -13.53
C ARG A 146 57.02 -22.09 -12.62
N SER A 147 57.35 -22.32 -11.34
CA SER A 147 58.65 -22.75 -10.74
C SER A 147 59.59 -21.60 -10.36
N MET A 148 59.90 -21.41 -9.07
CA MET A 148 61.24 -21.64 -8.47
C MET A 148 61.33 -21.15 -7.01
N SER A 149 62.19 -21.86 -6.29
CA SER A 149 62.57 -21.80 -4.88
C SER A 149 63.17 -20.45 -4.41
N GLY A 150 62.96 -20.10 -3.13
CA GLY A 150 63.82 -19.20 -2.38
C GLY A 150 63.44 -19.11 -0.89
N ARG A 151 64.24 -19.72 -0.01
CA ARG A 151 64.20 -19.58 1.46
C ARG A 151 64.94 -18.30 1.88
N GLY A 152 64.42 -17.58 2.88
CA GLY A 152 65.11 -16.50 3.59
C GLY A 152 64.30 -16.02 4.79
N SER A 153 64.95 -15.95 5.96
CA SER A 153 64.36 -15.71 7.28
C SER A 153 64.16 -14.22 7.66
N ALA A 154 63.29 -14.05 8.66
CA ALA A 154 63.28 -13.05 9.74
C ALA A 154 62.76 -11.61 9.49
N ASP A 155 61.74 -11.30 10.29
CA ASP A 155 61.36 -10.03 10.94
C ASP A 155 61.45 -8.71 10.17
N HIS A 156 60.28 -8.10 9.93
CA HIS A 156 60.08 -6.72 10.34
C HIS A 156 58.59 -6.37 10.53
N LEU A 157 58.33 -5.69 11.64
CA LEU A 157 57.07 -5.14 12.10
C LEU A 157 56.47 -4.13 11.10
N SER A 158 55.19 -4.28 10.77
CA SER A 158 54.29 -3.13 10.54
C SER A 158 52.82 -3.57 10.68
N ALA A 159 52.31 -3.38 11.90
CA ALA A 159 50.89 -3.25 12.15
C ALA A 159 50.44 -1.89 11.57
N ALA A 160 49.85 -1.90 10.39
CA ALA A 160 49.16 -0.74 9.84
C ALA A 160 48.06 -1.16 8.86
N ALA A 161 46.83 -1.11 9.39
CA ALA A 161 45.67 -0.60 8.68
C ALA A 161 45.29 -1.27 7.35
N ASN A 162 44.70 -2.47 7.41
CA ASN A 162 43.64 -2.80 6.46
C ASN A 162 42.32 -2.23 7.01
N ARG A 163 42.24 -0.90 7.00
CA ARG A 163 41.04 -0.14 7.34
C ARG A 163 40.02 -0.43 6.25
N SER A 164 38.93 -1.09 6.66
CA SER A 164 37.65 -1.20 5.98
C SER A 164 37.47 -0.22 4.84
N LEU A 165 37.59 -0.69 3.60
CA LEU A 165 36.78 -0.20 2.50
C LEU A 165 35.50 -1.04 2.48
N ARG A 166 34.73 -0.89 3.55
CA ARG A 166 33.32 -1.29 3.56
C ARG A 166 32.62 -0.22 2.73
N GLY A 167 32.53 -0.45 1.43
CA GLY A 167 31.58 0.27 0.58
C GLY A 167 30.19 0.20 1.22
N PRO A 168 29.31 1.19 0.99
CA PRO A 168 28.01 1.23 1.64
C PRO A 168 27.29 -0.09 1.36
N SER A 169 27.17 -0.91 2.40
CA SER A 169 26.37 -2.13 2.33
C SER A 169 24.96 -1.72 1.88
N PRO A 170 24.35 -2.41 0.91
CA PRO A 170 23.03 -2.07 0.39
C PRO A 170 21.96 -1.96 1.50
N ASP A 171 22.16 -2.64 2.63
CA ASP A 171 21.36 -2.53 3.85
C ASP A 171 21.28 -1.10 4.43
N HIS A 172 22.34 -0.28 4.34
CA HIS A 172 22.30 1.05 4.95
C HIS A 172 21.35 2.00 4.21
N SER A 173 21.28 1.86 2.88
CA SER A 173 20.33 2.64 2.07
C SER A 173 18.88 2.27 2.35
N VAL A 174 18.62 0.98 2.60
CA VAL A 174 17.28 0.46 2.96
C VAL A 174 16.91 0.87 4.38
N VAL A 175 17.84 0.80 5.33
CA VAL A 175 17.62 1.26 6.72
C VAL A 175 17.30 2.76 6.76
N LEU A 176 18.01 3.58 5.98
CA LEU A 176 17.73 5.02 5.88
C LEU A 176 16.36 5.29 5.24
N ALA A 177 15.98 4.52 4.21
CA ALA A 177 14.66 4.65 3.58
C ALA A 177 13.53 4.28 4.55
N LEU A 178 13.68 3.19 5.30
CA LEU A 178 12.71 2.78 6.33
C LEU A 178 12.62 3.77 7.49
N GLN A 179 13.75 4.33 7.93
CA GLN A 179 13.76 5.38 8.95
C GLN A 179 13.03 6.63 8.47
N LYS A 180 13.18 7.00 7.19
CA LYS A 180 12.47 8.12 6.59
C LYS A 180 10.96 7.85 6.51
N GLU A 181 10.56 6.66 6.11
CA GLU A 181 9.14 6.27 6.03
C GLU A 181 8.48 6.25 7.42
N LEU A 182 9.16 5.70 8.43
CA LEU A 182 8.69 5.77 9.83
C LEU A 182 8.57 7.20 10.34
N GLN A 183 9.47 8.10 9.92
CA GLN A 183 9.40 9.50 10.31
C GLN A 183 8.22 10.20 9.63
N GLU A 184 7.99 9.95 8.35
CA GLU A 184 6.86 10.49 7.60
C GLU A 184 5.53 9.99 8.20
N GLU A 185 5.38 8.69 8.44
CA GLU A 185 4.19 8.13 9.07
C GLU A 185 3.93 8.73 10.45
N ARG A 186 4.97 8.87 11.28
CA ARG A 186 4.85 9.53 12.59
C ARG A 186 4.36 10.98 12.46
N THR A 187 4.84 11.73 11.47
CA THR A 187 4.34 13.09 11.24
C THR A 187 2.88 13.11 10.78
N THR A 188 2.47 12.15 9.95
CA THR A 188 1.09 12.02 9.50
C THR A 188 0.17 11.63 10.65
N VAL A 189 0.54 10.65 11.47
CA VAL A 189 -0.23 10.25 12.66
C VAL A 189 -0.36 11.43 13.62
N ALA A 190 0.73 12.14 13.91
CA ALA A 190 0.67 13.32 14.79
C ALA A 190 -0.21 14.44 14.22
N ALA A 191 -0.30 14.59 12.89
CA ALA A 191 -1.21 15.54 12.27
C ALA A 191 -2.68 15.08 12.38
N LEU A 192 -2.94 13.79 12.15
CA LEU A 192 -4.27 13.18 12.28
C LEU A 192 -4.76 13.20 13.73
N GLU A 193 -3.89 12.96 14.71
CA GLU A 193 -4.22 13.07 16.14
C GLU A 193 -4.61 14.50 16.49
N LYS A 194 -3.91 15.51 15.97
CA LYS A 194 -4.30 16.92 16.15
C LYS A 194 -5.66 17.23 15.52
N GLU A 195 -5.94 16.71 14.33
CA GLU A 195 -7.24 16.88 13.69
C GLU A 195 -8.35 16.17 14.48
N ARG A 196 -8.09 14.94 14.95
CA ARG A 196 -9.00 14.18 15.82
C ARG A 196 -9.31 14.96 17.09
N ASP A 197 -8.30 15.44 17.80
CA ASP A 197 -8.46 16.16 19.06
C ASP A 197 -9.19 17.50 18.84
N PHE A 198 -8.91 18.17 17.72
CA PHE A 198 -9.61 19.39 17.32
C PHE A 198 -11.10 19.17 17.09
N TYR A 199 -11.48 18.10 16.37
CA TYR A 199 -12.89 17.78 16.14
C TYR A 199 -13.57 17.25 17.41
N PHE A 200 -12.87 16.42 18.19
CA PHE A 200 -13.36 15.93 19.48
C PHE A 200 -13.65 17.08 20.44
N GLY A 201 -12.73 18.04 20.58
CA GLY A 201 -12.93 19.22 21.42
C GLY A 201 -14.16 20.02 21.01
N LYS A 202 -14.38 20.24 19.70
CA LYS A 202 -15.60 20.91 19.20
C LYS A 202 -16.88 20.15 19.55
N LEU A 203 -16.88 18.81 19.40
CA LEU A 203 -18.04 17.99 19.72
C LEU A 203 -18.32 17.99 21.23
N ARG A 204 -17.27 17.98 22.06
CA ARG A 204 -17.37 18.11 23.51
C ARG A 204 -17.92 19.47 23.92
N ASP A 205 -17.45 20.56 23.32
CA ASP A 205 -17.98 21.91 23.57
C ASP A 205 -19.48 21.98 23.23
N ILE A 206 -19.91 21.39 22.11
CA ILE A 206 -21.32 21.31 21.72
C ILE A 206 -22.12 20.51 22.74
N GLU A 207 -21.60 19.35 23.19
CA GLU A 207 -22.26 18.51 24.19
C GLU A 207 -22.47 19.26 25.51
N VAL A 208 -21.45 19.99 26.00
CA VAL A 208 -21.56 20.81 27.21
C VAL A 208 -22.64 21.89 27.04
N LEU A 209 -22.68 22.58 25.90
CA LEU A 209 -23.70 23.60 25.63
C LEU A 209 -25.11 23.01 25.65
N ILE A 210 -25.30 21.82 25.07
CA ILE A 210 -26.60 21.14 25.06
C ILE A 210 -27.01 20.72 26.47
N GLN A 211 -26.09 20.17 27.27
CA GLN A 211 -26.35 19.77 28.66
C GLN A 211 -26.76 20.99 29.50
N GLN A 212 -26.00 22.09 29.41
CA GLN A 212 -26.28 23.33 30.13
C GLN A 212 -27.66 23.92 29.78
N GLU A 213 -28.03 23.94 28.49
CA GLU A 213 -29.32 24.49 28.07
C GLU A 213 -30.49 23.58 28.50
N SER A 214 -30.28 22.26 28.45
CA SER A 214 -31.27 21.27 28.89
C SER A 214 -31.54 21.34 30.40
N GLU A 215 -30.51 21.57 31.22
CA GLU A 215 -30.62 21.74 32.67
C GLU A 215 -31.24 23.10 33.04
N ARG A 216 -30.83 24.16 32.34
CA ARG A 216 -31.28 25.53 32.62
C ARG A 216 -32.75 25.73 32.27
N ASN A 217 -33.20 25.21 31.13
CA ASN A 217 -34.54 25.44 30.61
C ASN A 217 -35.23 24.14 30.14
N PRO A 218 -35.64 23.27 31.08
CA PRO A 218 -36.12 21.91 30.79
C PRO A 218 -37.45 21.84 30.02
N ASP A 219 -38.23 22.92 29.99
CA ASP A 219 -39.55 22.98 29.33
C ASP A 219 -39.53 23.76 28.00
N THR A 220 -38.34 24.08 27.47
CA THR A 220 -38.22 24.83 26.21
C THR A 220 -38.69 23.98 25.02
N ALA A 221 -39.34 24.63 24.04
CA ALA A 221 -39.76 23.98 22.80
C ALA A 221 -38.61 23.37 21.97
N GLU A 222 -37.36 23.73 22.28
CA GLU A 222 -36.13 23.27 21.62
C GLU A 222 -35.58 21.94 22.20
N ILE A 223 -36.10 21.48 23.34
CA ILE A 223 -35.65 20.23 24.00
C ILE A 223 -35.71 18.99 23.07
N PRO A 224 -36.75 18.80 22.23
CA PRO A 224 -36.75 17.70 21.27
C PRO A 224 -35.57 17.76 20.28
N LEU A 225 -35.23 18.96 19.79
CA LEU A 225 -34.11 19.15 18.87
C LEU A 225 -32.77 18.87 19.58
N LEU A 226 -32.60 19.33 20.82
CA LEU A 226 -31.40 19.07 21.63
C LEU A 226 -31.17 17.57 21.84
N LYS A 227 -32.24 16.80 22.05
CA LYS A 227 -32.20 15.33 22.15
C LYS A 227 -31.81 14.65 20.84
N GLU A 228 -32.29 15.15 19.70
CA GLU A 228 -31.89 14.64 18.38
C GLU A 228 -30.39 14.89 18.12
N ILE A 229 -29.87 16.07 18.49
CA ILE A 229 -28.44 16.37 18.35
C ILE A 229 -27.61 15.44 19.26
N GLN A 230 -28.03 15.18 20.51
CA GLN A 230 -27.37 14.19 21.38
C GLN A 230 -27.38 12.79 20.77
N ALA A 231 -28.50 12.36 20.17
CA ALA A 231 -28.58 11.06 19.52
C ALA A 231 -27.58 10.92 18.37
N VAL A 232 -27.31 12.00 17.63
CA VAL A 232 -26.25 12.03 16.60
C VAL A 232 -24.86 11.96 17.23
N LEU A 233 -24.60 12.74 18.29
CA LEU A 233 -23.30 12.75 18.98
C LEU A 233 -22.92 11.38 19.56
N TYR A 234 -23.90 10.61 20.05
CA TYR A 234 -23.69 9.27 20.61
C TYR A 234 -23.95 8.14 19.62
N SER A 235 -24.26 8.45 18.35
CA SER A 235 -24.44 7.42 17.34
C SER A 235 -23.10 6.72 17.07
N THR A 236 -23.13 5.39 17.02
CA THR A 236 -21.96 4.56 16.68
C THR A 236 -22.22 3.84 15.37
N GLU A 237 -21.20 3.75 14.50
CA GLU A 237 -21.27 2.92 13.30
C GLU A 237 -20.95 1.45 13.63
N GLU A 238 -21.57 0.51 12.91
CA GLU A 238 -21.29 -0.93 13.00
C GLU A 238 -19.80 -1.20 12.70
N GLY A 239 -19.03 -1.55 13.74
CA GLY A 239 -17.58 -1.78 13.66
C GLY A 239 -16.70 -0.70 14.30
N PHE A 240 -17.29 0.31 14.94
CA PHE A 240 -16.55 1.27 15.75
C PHE A 240 -16.25 0.68 17.14
N GLU A 241 -15.03 0.16 17.35
CA GLU A 241 -14.54 -0.23 18.67
C GLU A 241 -14.08 1.01 19.43
N ILE A 242 -14.81 1.39 20.48
CA ILE A 242 -14.36 2.40 21.44
C ILE A 242 -13.23 1.75 22.27
N PRO A 243 -11.99 2.25 22.23
CA PRO A 243 -10.94 1.76 23.11
C PRO A 243 -11.37 1.94 24.57
N LEU A 244 -11.36 0.84 25.33
CA LEU A 244 -11.87 0.74 26.71
C LEU A 244 -11.10 1.60 27.74
N GLU A 245 -10.09 2.37 27.35
CA GLU A 245 -9.11 2.93 28.29
C GLU A 245 -9.47 4.29 28.92
N GLU A 246 -10.49 5.04 28.44
CA GLU A 246 -10.83 6.35 29.05
C GLU A 246 -12.15 6.39 29.84
N HIS A 247 -12.96 5.34 29.83
CA HIS A 247 -14.19 5.30 30.64
C HIS A 247 -14.04 4.73 32.06
N ALA A 248 -12.82 4.41 32.50
CA ALA A 248 -12.58 3.84 33.82
C ALA A 248 -12.48 4.86 34.97
N ALA A 249 -12.65 6.18 34.74
CA ALA A 249 -12.36 7.19 35.75
C ALA A 249 -13.57 7.90 36.39
N GLU A 250 -14.82 7.71 35.94
CA GLU A 250 -15.97 8.43 36.53
C GLU A 250 -17.21 7.57 36.81
N ALA A 251 -17.03 6.27 37.06
CA ALA A 251 -18.00 5.52 37.85
C ALA A 251 -17.62 5.62 39.34
N GLU A 252 -17.65 6.83 39.92
CA GLU A 252 -17.84 6.94 41.37
C GLU A 252 -19.28 6.48 41.66
N GLU A 253 -19.37 5.20 41.98
CA GLU A 253 -20.49 4.55 42.65
C GLU A 253 -20.80 5.32 43.94
N TYR A 254 -21.77 6.24 43.90
CA TYR A 254 -22.49 6.65 45.09
C TYR A 254 -23.52 5.55 45.40
N PRO A 255 -23.36 4.77 46.49
CA PRO A 255 -24.45 3.96 46.97
C PRO A 255 -25.56 4.88 47.50
N ASP A 256 -26.69 4.87 46.81
CA ASP A 256 -27.98 5.32 47.30
C ASP A 256 -28.38 4.45 48.50
N GLU A 257 -28.18 4.95 49.72
CA GLU A 257 -28.93 4.49 50.89
C GLU A 257 -29.98 5.54 51.26
N THR A 258 -31.18 5.31 50.74
CA THR A 258 -32.43 5.86 51.23
C THR A 258 -32.93 5.03 52.42
N PHE A 259 -32.88 5.60 53.64
CA PHE A 259 -34.03 5.66 54.56
C PHE A 259 -33.86 6.73 55.64
#